data_AF-A0A9X1P5C1-F1
#
_entry.id   AF-A0A9X1P5C1-F1
#
_cell.length_a   1.000
_cell.length_b   1.000
_cell.length_c   1.000
_cell.angle_alpha   90.00
_cell.angle_beta   90.00
_cell.angle_gamma   90.00
#
_symmetry.space_group_name_H-M   'P 1'
#
loop_
_entity.id
_entity.type
_entity.pdbx_description
1 polymer ?
#
loop_
_entity_poly.entity_id
_entity_poly.type
_entity_poly.pdbx_seq_one_letter_code
_entity_poly.pdbx_strand_id
1 'polypeptide(L)'
;MHLTELRIWNFRKYGSISEIDLAKPNLTVPFQQGLNVLIGENDSGKTAILDAIKIVLKTHAFEWIKVEESDFYIGSSTLRIELDFIGFSYLEGKNFTEWIGWREVSTLDKKGNTISQKVPVLKLIYQIEKRNNKIIPADIKAGMDSIGNALSAEAREFLKVTYLKALRDADTDLNAKKNSRLSQILQEHQLFKKKSASGTEASLPFIEQFKLLNKDIETWFHGTEVPKGHVYSVRTQIKDRIDSFLKSFINESSESKFSLGDPEIKEYS
;
A
#
# COMPACT_ATOMS: atom_id res chain seq x y z
N MET A 1 -4.33 18.41 0.16
CA MET A 1 -2.95 18.70 0.64
C MET A 1 -1.94 18.31 -0.43
N HIS A 2 -0.71 18.84 -0.37
CA HIS A 2 0.39 18.43 -1.25
C HIS A 2 1.74 18.45 -0.52
N LEU A 3 2.68 17.61 -0.96
CA LEU A 3 4.08 17.63 -0.52
C LEU A 3 4.72 18.95 -0.97
N THR A 4 5.31 19.70 -0.04
CA THR A 4 6.01 20.96 -0.34
C THR A 4 7.52 20.85 -0.21
N GLU A 5 8.01 19.94 0.63
CA GLU A 5 9.45 19.78 0.84
C GLU A 5 9.78 18.37 1.30
N LEU A 6 10.84 17.81 0.72
CA LEU A 6 11.52 16.60 1.17
C LEU A 6 12.89 17.00 1.74
N ARG A 7 13.23 16.51 2.93
CA ARG A 7 14.58 16.62 3.50
C ARG A 7 15.14 15.24 3.79
N ILE A 8 16.40 15.04 3.44
CA ILE A 8 17.08 13.76 3.54
C ILE A 8 18.40 13.92 4.30
N TRP A 9 18.66 12.96 5.20
CA TRP A 9 19.93 12.73 5.85
C TRP A 9 20.36 11.28 5.69
N ASN A 10 21.60 11.07 5.25
CA ASN A 10 22.27 9.77 5.16
C ASN A 10 21.47 8.66 4.44
N PHE A 11 20.77 9.01 3.37
CA PHE A 11 20.01 8.08 2.53
C PHE A 11 20.70 7.88 1.16
N ARG A 12 21.18 6.66 0.92
CA ARG A 12 21.88 6.22 -0.29
C ARG A 12 23.06 7.12 -0.66
N LYS A 13 22.96 7.89 -1.74
CA LYS A 13 24.01 8.81 -2.19
C LYS A 13 23.99 10.17 -1.47
N TYR A 14 22.89 10.48 -0.78
CA TYR A 14 22.70 11.76 -0.08
C TYR A 14 23.06 11.58 1.39
N GLY A 15 24.31 11.87 1.74
CA GLY A 15 24.79 11.69 3.09
C GLY A 15 26.15 12.30 3.34
N SER A 16 26.55 12.25 4.60
CA SER A 16 27.83 12.70 5.11
C SER A 16 28.32 11.77 6.21
N ILE A 17 29.63 11.68 6.38
CA ILE A 17 30.25 10.88 7.45
C ILE A 17 30.07 11.54 8.84
N SER A 18 29.74 12.83 8.88
CA SER A 18 29.42 13.55 10.11
C SER A 18 28.11 13.08 10.73
N GLU A 19 27.96 13.31 12.04
CA GLU A 19 26.69 13.14 12.73
C GLU A 19 25.57 13.97 12.08
N ILE A 20 24.33 13.51 12.24
CA ILE A 20 23.16 14.17 11.68
C ILE A 20 22.95 15.53 12.36
N ASP A 21 23.18 16.59 11.61
CA ASP A 21 22.74 17.95 11.95
C ASP A 21 21.35 18.18 11.32
N LEU A 22 20.31 18.23 12.16
CA LEU A 22 18.93 18.44 11.71
C LEU A 22 18.71 19.81 11.04
N ALA A 23 19.61 20.78 11.25
CA ALA A 23 19.55 22.06 10.55
C ALA A 23 20.14 21.98 9.12
N LYS A 24 20.90 20.92 8.81
CA LYS A 24 21.65 20.77 7.56
C LYS A 24 21.36 19.42 6.90
N PRO A 25 20.18 19.25 6.26
CA PRO A 25 19.92 18.10 5.41
C PRO A 25 20.96 17.95 4.30
N ASN A 26 21.31 16.71 3.99
CA ASN A 26 22.20 16.40 2.87
C ASN A 26 21.51 16.66 1.52
N LEU A 27 20.18 16.64 1.48
CA LEU A 27 19.39 17.09 0.34
C LEU A 27 18.06 17.69 0.83
N THR A 28 17.72 18.86 0.27
CA THR A 28 16.38 19.46 0.37
C THR A 28 15.81 19.60 -1.03
N VAL A 29 14.61 19.07 -1.24
CA VAL A 29 13.90 19.17 -2.53
C VAL A 29 12.57 19.89 -2.32
N PRO A 30 12.41 21.10 -2.88
CA PRO A 30 11.13 21.79 -2.86
C PRO A 30 10.19 21.19 -3.91
N PHE A 31 8.91 21.14 -3.59
CA PHE A 31 7.84 20.70 -4.47
C PHE A 31 6.75 21.77 -4.54
N GLN A 32 6.17 21.92 -5.72
CA GLN A 32 5.03 22.79 -5.97
C GLN A 32 3.73 21.99 -5.98
N GLN A 33 2.60 22.68 -5.78
CA GLN A 33 1.30 22.07 -6.01
C GLN A 33 1.13 21.72 -7.49
N GLY A 34 0.70 20.49 -7.77
CA GLY A 34 0.48 20.01 -9.13
C GLY A 34 1.65 19.19 -9.66
N LEU A 35 2.13 19.53 -10.86
CA LEU A 35 3.13 18.74 -11.58
C LEU A 35 4.56 19.17 -11.20
N ASN A 36 5.36 18.21 -10.74
CA ASN A 36 6.77 18.37 -10.49
C ASN A 36 7.55 17.43 -11.41
N VAL A 37 8.57 17.94 -12.10
CA VAL A 37 9.38 17.16 -13.05
C VAL A 37 10.83 17.12 -12.57
N LEU A 38 11.34 15.92 -12.27
CA LEU A 38 12.73 15.70 -11.87
C LEU A 38 13.56 15.33 -13.10
N ILE A 39 14.51 16.19 -13.49
CA ILE A 39 15.38 16.01 -14.66
C ILE A 39 16.82 15.86 -14.19
N GLY A 40 17.58 15.00 -14.86
CA GLY A 40 19.01 14.82 -14.62
C GLY A 40 19.52 13.54 -15.26
N GLU A 41 20.82 13.32 -15.22
CA GLU A 41 21.48 12.13 -15.78
C GLU A 41 21.06 10.83 -15.08
N ASN A 42 21.27 9.69 -15.74
CA ASN A 42 21.10 8.40 -15.07
C ASN A 42 22.01 8.32 -13.83
N ASP A 43 21.53 7.67 -12.78
CA ASP A 43 22.24 7.56 -11.49
C ASP A 43 22.52 8.89 -10.76
N SER A 44 21.94 9.99 -11.23
CA SER A 44 22.02 11.29 -10.55
C SER A 44 21.30 11.30 -9.18
N GLY A 45 20.45 10.32 -8.90
CA GLY A 45 19.75 10.15 -7.62
C GLY A 45 18.25 10.42 -7.66
N LYS A 46 17.68 10.71 -8.83
CA LYS A 46 16.23 10.89 -9.01
C LYS A 46 15.41 9.74 -8.42
N THR A 47 15.84 8.49 -8.62
CA THR A 47 15.18 7.31 -8.05
C THR A 47 15.26 7.29 -6.53
N ALA A 48 16.37 7.74 -5.94
CA ALA A 48 16.50 7.83 -4.48
C ALA A 48 15.55 8.88 -3.87
N ILE A 49 15.31 10.00 -4.56
CA ILE A 49 14.30 10.99 -4.15
C ILE A 49 12.90 10.36 -4.11
N LEU A 50 12.52 9.65 -5.17
CA LEU A 50 11.22 8.97 -5.25
C LEU A 50 11.09 7.86 -4.20
N ASP A 51 12.13 7.07 -4.00
CA ASP A 51 12.13 5.98 -3.03
C ASP A 51 12.03 6.50 -1.59
N ALA A 52 12.68 7.61 -1.27
CA ALA A 52 12.55 8.26 0.04
C ALA A 52 11.08 8.65 0.33
N ILE A 53 10.40 9.24 -0.66
CA ILE A 53 8.97 9.59 -0.56
C ILE A 53 8.13 8.32 -0.39
N LYS A 54 8.35 7.29 -1.23
CA LYS A 54 7.63 6.00 -1.15
C LYS A 54 7.82 5.33 0.20
N ILE A 55 9.02 5.36 0.76
CA ILE A 55 9.34 4.71 2.03
C ILE A 55 8.54 5.32 3.18
N VAL A 56 8.39 6.64 3.19
CA VAL A 56 7.64 7.36 4.24
C VAL A 56 6.13 7.25 4.02
N LEU A 57 5.65 7.45 2.80
CA LEU A 57 4.20 7.48 2.53
C LEU A 57 3.60 6.09 2.34
N LYS A 58 4.43 5.10 1.98
CA LYS A 58 4.00 3.79 1.45
C LYS A 58 3.12 3.95 0.22
N THR A 59 2.68 2.82 -0.33
CA THR A 59 1.79 2.80 -1.49
C THR A 59 0.59 1.93 -1.22
N HIS A 60 -0.53 2.16 -1.92
CA HIS A 60 -1.67 1.24 -1.91
C HIS A 60 -1.36 -0.11 -2.61
N ALA A 61 -0.27 -0.21 -3.37
CA ALA A 61 0.20 -1.51 -3.84
C ALA A 61 0.81 -2.31 -2.69
N PHE A 62 0.63 -3.64 -2.75
CA PHE A 62 1.39 -4.61 -1.97
C PHE A 62 2.85 -4.70 -2.47
N GLU A 63 3.57 -3.58 -2.44
CA GLU A 63 5.01 -3.54 -2.64
C GLU A 63 5.72 -3.70 -1.30
N TRP A 64 6.80 -4.48 -1.29
CA TRP A 64 7.68 -4.54 -0.13
C TRP A 64 8.51 -3.26 -0.04
N ILE A 65 7.95 -2.24 0.60
CA ILE A 65 8.60 -0.94 0.79
C ILE A 65 9.18 -0.91 2.21
N LYS A 66 10.35 -1.50 2.38
CA LYS A 66 11.13 -1.44 3.62
C LYS A 66 12.54 -0.94 3.32
N VAL A 67 13.16 -0.36 4.33
CA VAL A 67 14.55 0.07 4.26
C VAL A 67 15.47 -1.13 4.31
N GLU A 68 16.46 -1.11 3.43
CA GLU A 68 17.51 -2.12 3.31
C GLU A 68 18.87 -1.52 3.71
N GLU A 69 19.89 -2.37 3.85
CA GLU A 69 21.22 -1.90 4.23
C GLU A 69 21.83 -0.94 3.20
N SER A 70 21.52 -1.18 1.92
CA SER A 70 21.91 -0.35 0.77
C SER A 70 21.28 1.05 0.77
N ASP A 71 20.22 1.27 1.56
CA ASP A 71 19.59 2.58 1.70
C ASP A 71 20.36 3.51 2.63
N PHE A 72 21.26 3.00 3.47
CA PHE A 72 22.11 3.84 4.31
C PHE A 72 23.26 4.41 3.48
N TYR A 73 23.57 5.69 3.70
CA TYR A 73 24.80 6.26 3.17
C TYR A 73 26.03 5.50 3.68
N ILE A 74 27.06 5.40 2.85
CA ILE A 74 28.28 4.65 3.14
C ILE A 74 28.88 5.13 4.47
N GLY A 75 29.08 4.19 5.41
CA GLY A 75 29.62 4.47 6.74
C GLY A 75 28.61 5.02 7.75
N SER A 76 27.37 5.31 7.35
CA SER A 76 26.33 5.75 8.28
C SER A 76 25.60 4.57 8.92
N SER A 77 25.31 4.69 10.22
CA SER A 77 24.43 3.80 10.97
C SER A 77 23.01 4.34 11.13
N THR A 78 22.76 5.58 10.70
CA THR A 78 21.47 6.26 10.84
C THR A 78 21.06 6.93 9.54
N LEU A 79 19.76 6.98 9.27
CA LEU A 79 19.20 7.78 8.19
C LEU A 79 17.92 8.45 8.66
N ARG A 80 17.60 9.59 8.05
CA ARG A 80 16.38 10.34 8.34
C ARG A 80 15.79 10.90 7.07
N ILE A 81 14.48 10.83 6.96
CA ILE A 81 13.70 11.42 5.87
C ILE A 81 12.56 12.21 6.51
N GLU A 82 12.40 13.45 6.07
CA GLU A 82 11.26 14.29 6.45
C GLU A 82 10.48 14.72 5.23
N LEU A 83 9.16 14.79 5.38
CA LEU A 83 8.23 15.29 4.37
C LEU A 83 7.32 16.34 4.99
N ASP A 84 7.23 17.51 4.37
CA ASP A 84 6.30 18.56 4.78
C ASP A 84 5.11 18.64 3.81
N PHE A 85 3.90 18.68 4.34
CA PHE A 85 2.66 18.85 3.58
C PHE A 85 1.93 20.12 3.97
N ILE A 86 1.39 20.83 2.97
CA ILE A 86 0.55 22.02 3.15
C ILE A 86 -0.69 21.97 2.25
N GLY A 87 -1.54 23.01 2.33
CA GLY A 87 -2.70 23.16 1.43
C GLY A 87 -3.81 22.12 1.68
N PHE A 88 -4.10 21.86 2.95
CA PHE A 88 -5.19 20.96 3.36
C PHE A 88 -6.54 21.55 3.01
N SER A 89 -7.43 20.73 2.44
CA SER A 89 -8.86 20.98 2.54
C SER A 89 -9.33 20.72 3.98
N TYR A 90 -10.47 21.29 4.35
CA TYR A 90 -11.08 21.04 5.66
C TYR A 90 -11.28 19.55 5.96
N LEU A 91 -11.72 18.78 4.95
CA LEU A 91 -11.97 17.34 5.07
C LEU A 91 -10.70 16.50 5.21
N GLU A 92 -9.57 16.95 4.67
CA GLU A 92 -8.28 16.28 4.89
C GLU A 92 -7.71 16.66 6.26
N GLY A 93 -7.71 17.96 6.58
CA GLY A 93 -7.09 18.49 7.79
C GLY A 93 -7.68 17.93 9.08
N LYS A 94 -9.00 17.64 9.10
CA LYS A 94 -9.67 17.03 10.27
C LYS A 94 -9.04 15.69 10.69
N ASN A 95 -8.45 14.95 9.75
CA ASN A 95 -7.86 13.63 10.03
C ASN A 95 -6.46 13.73 10.65
N PHE A 96 -5.87 14.93 10.69
CA PHE A 96 -4.48 15.15 11.13
C PHE A 96 -4.36 16.26 12.20
N THR A 97 -5.46 16.65 12.84
CA THR A 97 -5.50 17.75 13.81
C THR A 97 -4.49 17.60 14.95
N GLU A 98 -4.17 16.37 15.34
CA GLU A 98 -3.21 16.06 16.41
C GLU A 98 -1.74 16.30 16.01
N TRP A 99 -1.43 16.33 14.71
CA TRP A 99 -0.05 16.44 14.19
C TRP A 99 0.21 17.70 13.35
N ILE A 100 -0.85 18.42 12.97
CA ILE A 100 -0.73 19.69 12.24
C ILE A 100 -0.12 20.74 13.16
N GLY A 101 0.94 21.38 12.69
CA GLY A 101 1.48 22.60 13.24
C GLY A 101 1.24 23.80 12.33
N TRP A 102 1.89 24.92 12.68
CA TRP A 102 1.77 26.16 11.94
C TRP A 102 3.15 26.64 11.50
N ARG A 103 3.25 27.07 10.24
CA ARG A 103 4.45 27.72 9.70
C ARG A 103 4.08 29.11 9.23
N GLU A 104 4.93 30.08 9.51
CA GLU A 104 4.81 31.40 8.88
C GLU A 104 5.41 31.35 7.48
N VAL A 105 4.60 31.73 6.51
CA VAL A 105 5.01 31.87 5.11
C VAL A 105 4.81 33.32 4.73
N SER A 106 5.89 33.95 4.28
CA SER A 106 5.88 35.31 3.78
C SER A 106 5.60 35.31 2.29
N THR A 107 4.54 35.99 1.86
CA THR A 107 4.18 36.19 0.45
C THR A 107 4.18 37.68 0.13
N LEU A 108 4.36 38.01 -1.15
CA LEU A 108 4.21 39.39 -1.62
C LEU A 108 2.75 39.63 -2.00
N ASP A 109 2.17 40.73 -1.53
CA ASP A 109 0.87 41.17 -1.97
C ASP A 109 0.92 41.75 -3.40
N LYS A 110 -0.24 42.06 -3.98
CA LYS A 110 -0.34 42.67 -5.32
C LYS A 110 0.33 44.06 -5.42
N LYS A 111 0.74 44.65 -4.30
CA LYS A 111 1.40 45.95 -4.18
C LYS A 111 2.89 45.82 -3.80
N GLY A 112 3.43 44.60 -3.70
CA GLY A 112 4.82 44.33 -3.34
C GLY A 112 5.15 44.36 -1.85
N ASN A 113 4.15 44.44 -0.96
CA ASN A 113 4.37 44.34 0.49
C ASN A 113 4.51 42.90 0.94
N THR A 114 5.38 42.64 1.91
CA THR A 114 5.51 41.32 2.53
C THR A 114 4.37 41.10 3.52
N ILE A 115 3.57 40.06 3.29
CA ILE A 115 2.54 39.59 4.20
C ILE A 115 2.99 38.26 4.77
N SER A 116 3.05 38.15 6.11
CA SER A 116 3.27 36.87 6.79
C SER A 116 1.93 36.22 7.11
N GLN A 117 1.70 35.02 6.57
CA GLN A 117 0.52 34.21 6.84
C GLN A 117 0.93 32.92 7.55
N LYS A 118 0.18 32.54 8.59
CA LYS A 118 0.29 31.21 9.20
C LYS A 118 -0.44 30.19 8.35
N VAL A 119 0.29 29.18 7.88
CA VAL A 119 -0.25 28.05 7.13
C VAL A 119 -0.14 26.77 7.95
N PRO A 120 -1.17 25.90 7.90
CA PRO A 120 -1.12 24.60 8.54
C PRO A 120 -0.12 23.69 7.83
N VAL A 121 0.70 22.97 8.59
CA VAL A 121 1.73 22.05 8.09
C VAL A 121 1.65 20.72 8.80
N LEU A 122 1.65 19.63 8.04
CA LEU A 122 1.93 18.29 8.56
C LEU A 122 3.37 17.92 8.20
N LYS A 123 4.23 17.72 9.21
CA LYS A 123 5.58 17.20 9.01
C LYS A 123 5.61 15.74 9.39
N LEU A 124 6.00 14.89 8.44
CA LEU A 124 6.27 13.47 8.66
C LEU A 124 7.77 13.28 8.89
N ILE A 125 8.11 12.40 9.82
CA ILE A 125 9.47 12.09 10.23
C ILE A 125 9.65 10.58 10.18
N TYR A 126 10.65 10.13 9.44
CA TYR A 126 11.07 8.74 9.43
C TYR A 126 12.57 8.65 9.71
N GLN A 127 12.93 8.14 10.88
CA GLN A 127 14.31 7.96 11.31
C GLN A 127 14.56 6.50 11.63
N ILE A 128 15.64 5.96 11.08
CA ILE A 128 16.01 4.56 11.23
C ILE A 128 17.46 4.48 11.64
N GLU A 129 17.74 3.50 12.51
CA GLU A 129 19.07 3.16 12.95
C GLU A 129 19.36 1.70 12.61
N LYS A 130 20.62 1.40 12.30
CA LYS A 130 21.15 0.05 12.29
C LYS A 130 22.16 -0.13 13.41
N ARG A 131 22.07 -1.24 14.13
CA ARG A 131 23.02 -1.66 15.17
C ARG A 131 23.54 -3.04 14.83
N ASN A 132 24.86 -3.23 14.82
CA ASN A 132 25.51 -4.48 14.46
C ASN A 132 24.99 -5.04 13.11
N ASN A 133 24.90 -4.19 12.09
CA ASN A 133 24.34 -4.47 10.76
C ASN A 133 22.88 -4.98 10.74
N LYS A 134 22.14 -4.85 11.84
CA LYS A 134 20.70 -5.12 11.88
C LYS A 134 19.92 -3.82 11.91
N ILE A 135 19.02 -3.67 10.96
CA ILE A 135 18.11 -2.52 10.87
C ILE A 135 17.06 -2.66 11.98
N ILE A 136 16.92 -1.62 12.79
CA ILE A 136 15.92 -1.57 13.86
C ILE A 136 14.59 -1.12 13.24
N PRO A 137 13.48 -1.84 13.46
CA PRO A 137 12.16 -1.39 13.02
C PRO A 137 11.84 -0.02 13.62
N ALA A 138 11.38 0.88 12.77
CA ALA A 138 10.94 2.21 13.15
C ALA A 138 9.60 2.52 12.48
N ASP A 139 8.78 3.30 13.18
CA ASP A 139 7.51 3.81 12.66
C ASP A 139 7.66 5.23 12.12
N ILE A 140 6.76 5.59 11.20
CA ILE A 140 6.62 6.97 10.73
C ILE A 140 5.90 7.77 11.82
N LYS A 141 6.51 8.89 12.20
CA LYS A 141 5.99 9.84 13.18
C LYS A 141 5.59 11.14 12.50
N ALA A 142 4.83 11.97 13.19
CA ALA A 142 4.48 13.30 12.73
C ALA A 142 4.52 14.33 13.87
N GLY A 143 4.89 15.56 13.56
CA GLY A 143 4.98 16.63 14.55
C GLY A 143 5.98 17.72 14.14
N MET A 144 5.90 18.88 14.79
CA MET A 144 6.76 20.03 14.46
C MET A 144 8.15 19.96 15.07
N ASP A 145 8.31 19.20 16.15
CA ASP A 145 9.59 18.96 16.80
C ASP A 145 10.46 17.97 16.01
N SER A 146 11.62 17.60 16.58
CA SER A 146 12.56 16.68 15.94
C SER A 146 12.18 15.20 16.11
N ILE A 147 11.22 14.87 16.96
CA ILE A 147 10.91 13.46 17.30
C ILE A 147 9.57 13.04 16.70
N GLY A 148 8.55 13.89 16.82
CA GLY A 148 7.18 13.61 16.43
C GLY A 148 6.48 12.58 17.32
N ASN A 149 5.18 12.48 17.15
CA ASN A 149 4.33 11.47 17.75
C ASN A 149 3.96 10.40 16.73
N ALA A 150 3.66 9.19 17.19
CA ALA A 150 3.22 8.11 16.32
C ALA A 150 1.90 8.48 15.63
N LEU A 151 1.77 8.12 14.35
CA LEU A 151 0.51 8.26 13.62
C LEU A 151 -0.46 7.13 14.00
N SER A 152 -1.76 7.40 13.93
CA SER A 152 -2.78 6.33 13.95
C SER A 152 -2.73 5.50 12.66
N ALA A 153 -3.30 4.28 12.70
CA ALA A 153 -3.39 3.44 11.51
C ALA A 153 -4.20 4.10 10.39
N GLU A 154 -5.31 4.73 10.75
CA GLU A 154 -6.19 5.48 9.84
C GLU A 154 -5.46 6.66 9.21
N ALA A 155 -4.73 7.47 10.00
CA ALA A 155 -3.95 8.59 9.49
C ALA A 155 -2.88 8.14 8.49
N ARG A 156 -2.23 6.99 8.73
CA ARG A 156 -1.28 6.41 7.77
C ARG A 156 -1.95 5.99 6.46
N GLU A 157 -3.18 5.49 6.50
CA GLU A 157 -3.90 5.10 5.28
C GLU A 157 -4.17 6.30 4.38
N PHE A 158 -4.55 7.45 4.96
CA PHE A 158 -4.77 8.70 4.22
C PHE A 158 -3.50 9.29 3.59
N LEU A 159 -2.31 8.84 4.00
CA LEU A 159 -1.02 9.33 3.48
C LEU A 159 -0.47 8.48 2.34
N LYS A 160 -1.01 7.27 2.11
CA LYS A 160 -0.55 6.38 1.04
C LYS A 160 -0.68 7.05 -0.31
N VAL A 161 0.32 6.82 -1.17
CA VAL A 161 0.34 7.38 -2.52
C VAL A 161 0.20 6.32 -3.60
N THR A 162 -0.24 6.76 -4.76
CA THR A 162 -0.21 5.96 -5.98
C THR A 162 1.12 6.16 -6.68
N TYR A 163 1.95 5.12 -6.70
CA TYR A 163 3.18 5.09 -7.48
C TYR A 163 2.91 4.36 -8.80
N LEU A 164 3.17 5.04 -9.91
CA LEU A 164 3.10 4.49 -11.25
C LEU A 164 4.53 4.20 -11.73
N LYS A 165 4.84 2.92 -11.93
CA LYS A 165 6.08 2.50 -12.58
C LYS A 165 6.07 2.90 -14.05
N ALA A 166 7.24 2.85 -14.69
CA ALA A 166 7.33 3.03 -16.13
C ALA A 166 6.36 2.08 -16.85
N LEU A 167 5.68 2.57 -17.88
CA LEU A 167 4.63 1.82 -18.59
C LEU A 167 5.12 0.47 -19.15
N ARG A 168 6.43 0.32 -19.42
CA ARG A 168 7.04 -0.95 -19.81
C ARG A 168 6.85 -2.06 -18.76
N ASP A 169 6.85 -1.69 -17.48
CA ASP A 169 6.70 -2.65 -16.38
C ASP A 169 5.21 -2.81 -16.00
N ALA A 170 4.33 -1.94 -16.51
CA ALA A 170 2.89 -1.99 -16.27
C ALA A 170 2.23 -3.24 -16.87
N ASP A 171 2.76 -3.79 -17.96
CA ASP A 171 2.29 -5.07 -18.52
C ASP A 171 2.39 -6.22 -17.50
N THR A 172 3.39 -6.17 -16.62
CA THR A 172 3.56 -7.19 -15.56
C THR A 172 2.62 -6.93 -14.38
N ASP A 173 2.41 -5.66 -14.00
CA ASP A 173 1.54 -5.25 -12.88
C ASP A 173 0.02 -5.30 -13.23
N LEU A 174 -0.33 -5.28 -14.53
CA LEU A 174 -1.70 -5.41 -15.06
C LEU A 174 -2.09 -6.86 -15.40
N ASN A 175 -1.16 -7.82 -15.30
CA ASN A 175 -1.50 -9.24 -15.43
C ASN A 175 -2.38 -9.71 -14.27
N ALA A 176 -3.42 -10.48 -14.59
CA ALA A 176 -4.38 -10.99 -13.63
C ALA A 176 -3.72 -11.94 -12.60
N LYS A 177 -3.32 -11.38 -11.46
CA LYS A 177 -2.82 -12.11 -10.28
C LYS A 177 -3.57 -11.64 -9.03
N LYS A 178 -3.59 -12.48 -8.00
CA LYS A 178 -4.06 -12.11 -6.65
C LYS A 178 -3.28 -10.88 -6.19
N ASN A 179 -3.98 -9.81 -5.80
CA ASN A 179 -3.42 -8.50 -5.43
C ASN A 179 -2.76 -7.70 -6.58
N SER A 180 -2.99 -8.06 -7.83
CA SER A 180 -2.56 -7.24 -8.99
C SER A 180 -3.21 -5.86 -8.96
N ARG A 181 -2.58 -4.87 -9.60
CA ARG A 181 -3.11 -3.50 -9.64
C ARG A 181 -4.48 -3.46 -10.34
N LEU A 182 -4.66 -4.25 -11.40
CA LEU A 182 -5.94 -4.41 -12.07
C LEU A 182 -7.01 -4.95 -11.10
N SER A 183 -6.67 -5.95 -10.27
CA SER A 183 -7.59 -6.49 -9.26
C SER A 183 -8.01 -5.43 -8.23
N GLN A 184 -7.08 -4.57 -7.78
CA GLN A 184 -7.39 -3.49 -6.82
C GLN A 184 -8.31 -2.43 -7.45
N ILE A 185 -8.05 -2.05 -8.71
CA ILE A 185 -8.90 -1.09 -9.45
C ILE A 185 -10.31 -1.66 -9.63
N LEU A 186 -10.41 -2.93 -10.02
CA LEU A 186 -11.71 -3.59 -10.20
C LEU A 186 -12.46 -3.68 -8.86
N GLN A 187 -11.81 -4.00 -7.75
CA GLN A 187 -12.45 -4.00 -6.41
C GLN A 187 -13.03 -2.63 -6.02
N GLU A 188 -12.34 -1.55 -6.35
CA GLU A 188 -12.82 -0.18 -6.06
C GLU A 188 -13.89 0.32 -7.03
N HIS A 189 -14.11 -0.38 -8.15
CA HIS A 189 -15.07 0.03 -9.16
C HIS A 189 -16.52 -0.14 -8.67
N GLN A 190 -17.38 0.86 -8.93
CA GLN A 190 -18.77 0.87 -8.43
C GLN A 190 -19.59 -0.35 -8.88
N LEU A 191 -19.28 -0.91 -10.05
CA LEU A 191 -19.93 -2.12 -10.58
C LEU A 191 -19.45 -3.42 -9.91
N PHE A 192 -18.38 -3.38 -9.12
CA PHE A 192 -17.82 -4.52 -8.39
C PHE A 192 -17.99 -4.39 -6.87
N LYS A 193 -18.27 -3.19 -6.36
CA LYS A 193 -18.63 -2.97 -4.95
C LYS A 193 -19.99 -3.60 -4.65
N LYS A 194 -20.05 -4.45 -3.63
CA LYS A 194 -21.31 -4.90 -3.03
C LYS A 194 -22.00 -3.66 -2.45
N LYS A 195 -23.13 -3.21 -3.04
CA LYS A 195 -23.88 -2.05 -2.51
C LYS A 195 -24.46 -2.39 -1.13
N SER A 196 -23.75 -2.07 -0.06
CA SER A 196 -24.28 -2.13 1.31
C SER A 196 -24.90 -0.78 1.67
N ALA A 197 -26.14 -0.56 1.28
CA ALA A 197 -26.92 0.59 1.77
C ALA A 197 -28.42 0.28 1.98
N SER A 198 -28.92 -0.85 1.49
CA SER A 198 -30.35 -1.16 1.56
C SER A 198 -30.66 -2.66 1.53
N GLY A 199 -30.06 -3.47 2.42
CA GLY A 199 -30.55 -4.81 2.81
C GLY A 199 -30.76 -5.89 1.73
N THR A 200 -30.56 -5.59 0.45
CA THR A 200 -30.64 -6.53 -0.67
C THR A 200 -29.27 -6.58 -1.31
N GLU A 201 -28.56 -7.68 -1.02
CA GLU A 201 -27.32 -8.05 -1.67
C GLU A 201 -27.58 -8.20 -3.17
N ALA A 202 -27.30 -7.17 -3.96
CA ALA A 202 -27.22 -7.31 -5.41
C ALA A 202 -25.94 -8.09 -5.73
N SER A 203 -26.02 -9.42 -5.68
CA SER A 203 -24.98 -10.32 -6.16
C SER A 203 -24.71 -10.03 -7.64
N LEU A 204 -23.45 -9.82 -8.00
CA LEU A 204 -23.07 -9.59 -9.39
C LEU A 204 -23.49 -10.80 -10.24
N PRO A 205 -23.93 -10.62 -11.51
CA PRO A 205 -24.45 -11.72 -12.33
C PRO A 205 -23.50 -12.92 -12.45
N PHE A 206 -22.19 -12.66 -12.48
CA PHE A 206 -21.18 -13.70 -12.57
C PHE A 206 -20.96 -14.45 -11.24
N ILE A 207 -21.26 -13.83 -10.08
CA ILE A 207 -21.21 -14.51 -8.77
C ILE A 207 -22.28 -15.60 -8.72
N GLU A 208 -23.49 -15.28 -9.19
CA GLU A 208 -24.58 -16.26 -9.25
C GLU A 208 -24.26 -17.39 -10.24
N GLN A 209 -23.68 -17.08 -11.40
CA GLN A 209 -23.19 -18.11 -12.32
C GLN A 209 -22.09 -18.98 -11.70
N PHE A 210 -21.18 -18.40 -10.92
CA PHE A 210 -20.12 -19.17 -10.23
C PHE A 210 -20.69 -20.05 -9.11
N LYS A 211 -21.69 -19.57 -8.37
CA LYS A 211 -22.43 -20.39 -7.39
C LYS A 211 -23.14 -21.56 -8.05
N LEU A 212 -23.82 -21.31 -9.18
CA LEU A 212 -24.47 -22.36 -9.97
C LEU A 212 -23.44 -23.39 -10.45
N LEU A 213 -22.32 -22.94 -11.01
CA LEU A 213 -21.25 -23.82 -11.47
C LEU A 213 -20.67 -24.66 -10.32
N ASN A 214 -20.41 -24.06 -9.15
CA ASN A 214 -19.95 -24.80 -7.97
C ASN A 214 -20.99 -25.85 -7.53
N LYS A 215 -22.28 -25.52 -7.59
CA LYS A 215 -23.37 -26.47 -7.29
C LYS A 215 -23.41 -27.61 -8.32
N ASP A 216 -23.20 -27.32 -9.59
CA ASP A 216 -23.15 -28.34 -10.65
C ASP A 216 -21.95 -29.27 -10.45
N ILE A 217 -20.79 -28.74 -10.08
CA ILE A 217 -19.59 -29.51 -9.73
C ILE A 217 -19.86 -30.41 -8.51
N GLU A 218 -20.41 -29.86 -7.43
CA GLU A 218 -20.77 -30.65 -6.24
C GLU A 218 -21.76 -31.76 -6.63
N THR A 219 -22.79 -31.44 -7.39
CA THR A 219 -23.79 -32.42 -7.83
C THR A 219 -23.15 -33.53 -8.66
N TRP A 220 -22.20 -33.20 -9.54
CA TRP A 220 -21.47 -34.17 -10.34
C TRP A 220 -20.62 -35.14 -9.49
N PHE A 221 -19.92 -34.63 -8.45
CA PHE A 221 -19.13 -35.47 -7.54
C PHE A 221 -19.98 -36.26 -6.53
N HIS A 222 -21.19 -35.81 -6.22
CA HIS A 222 -22.14 -36.52 -5.35
C HIS A 222 -23.10 -37.45 -6.13
N GLY A 223 -23.12 -37.34 -7.46
CA GLY A 223 -23.97 -38.12 -8.34
C GLY A 223 -23.70 -39.62 -8.26
N THR A 224 -24.79 -40.40 -8.27
CA THR A 224 -24.75 -41.87 -8.37
C THR A 224 -24.84 -42.36 -9.81
N GLU A 225 -25.00 -41.44 -10.76
CA GLU A 225 -25.03 -41.77 -12.18
C GLU A 225 -23.68 -42.32 -12.65
N VAL A 226 -23.74 -43.41 -13.40
CA VAL A 226 -22.56 -44.03 -14.01
C VAL A 226 -22.36 -43.38 -15.39
N PRO A 227 -21.26 -42.67 -15.62
CA PRO A 227 -21.00 -42.06 -16.92
C PRO A 227 -20.93 -43.14 -18.01
N LYS A 228 -21.38 -42.81 -19.23
CA LYS A 228 -21.32 -43.74 -20.37
C LYS A 228 -19.91 -44.28 -20.56
N GLY A 229 -19.76 -45.60 -20.51
CA GLY A 229 -18.47 -46.29 -20.66
C GLY A 229 -17.75 -46.61 -19.34
N HIS A 230 -18.32 -46.27 -18.18
CA HIS A 230 -17.77 -46.60 -16.86
C HIS A 230 -18.63 -47.64 -16.12
N VAL A 231 -18.03 -48.30 -15.12
CA VAL A 231 -18.69 -49.32 -14.27
C VAL A 231 -19.25 -48.70 -12.98
N TYR A 232 -18.64 -47.62 -12.50
CA TYR A 232 -18.98 -46.96 -11.24
C TYR A 232 -19.20 -45.46 -11.44
N SER A 233 -19.95 -44.82 -10.55
CA SER A 233 -20.15 -43.36 -10.59
C SER A 233 -18.87 -42.60 -10.19
N VAL A 234 -18.82 -41.32 -10.54
CA VAL A 234 -17.72 -40.42 -10.14
C VAL A 234 -17.57 -40.35 -8.62
N ARG A 235 -18.70 -40.36 -7.90
CA ARG A 235 -18.72 -40.44 -6.44
C ARG A 235 -17.92 -41.64 -5.91
N THR A 236 -18.23 -42.83 -6.40
CA THR A 236 -17.61 -44.07 -5.91
C THR A 236 -16.14 -44.18 -6.32
N GLN A 237 -15.78 -43.68 -7.49
CA GLN A 237 -14.40 -43.76 -7.98
C GLN A 237 -13.46 -42.78 -7.29
N ILE A 238 -13.94 -41.56 -6.99
CA ILE A 238 -13.09 -40.44 -6.56
C ILE A 238 -13.48 -40.00 -5.15
N LYS A 239 -14.71 -39.53 -4.95
CA LYS A 239 -15.12 -38.90 -3.69
C LYS A 239 -15.05 -39.88 -2.51
N ASP A 240 -15.73 -41.02 -2.59
CA ASP A 240 -15.80 -42.00 -1.50
C ASP A 240 -14.40 -42.55 -1.16
N ARG A 241 -13.53 -42.69 -2.17
CA ARG A 241 -12.14 -43.13 -1.99
C ARG A 241 -11.30 -42.09 -1.27
N ILE A 242 -11.41 -40.82 -1.64
CA ILE A 242 -10.71 -39.72 -0.96
C ILE A 242 -11.25 -39.53 0.46
N ASP A 243 -12.57 -39.59 0.65
CA ASP A 243 -13.20 -39.46 1.97
C ASP A 243 -12.78 -40.59 2.90
N SER A 244 -12.63 -41.83 2.40
CA SER A 244 -12.07 -42.93 3.18
C SER A 244 -10.66 -42.63 3.68
N PHE A 245 -9.79 -42.07 2.82
CA PHE A 245 -8.45 -41.65 3.25
C PHE A 245 -8.51 -40.53 4.28
N LEU A 246 -9.33 -39.49 4.05
CA LEU A 246 -9.49 -38.37 4.98
C LEU A 246 -9.99 -38.81 6.36
N LYS A 247 -10.95 -39.73 6.40
CA LYS A 247 -11.48 -40.30 7.66
C LYS A 247 -10.42 -41.08 8.42
N SER A 248 -9.61 -41.87 7.71
CA SER A 248 -8.51 -42.63 8.31
C SER A 248 -7.36 -41.77 8.84
N PHE A 249 -7.10 -40.61 8.21
CA PHE A 249 -5.95 -39.76 8.53
C PHE A 249 -6.26 -38.59 9.46
N ILE A 250 -7.48 -38.05 9.43
CA ILE A 250 -7.87 -36.84 10.16
C ILE A 250 -8.89 -37.18 11.25
N ASN A 251 -10.14 -37.47 10.86
CA ASN A 251 -11.23 -37.90 11.74
C ASN A 251 -12.46 -38.36 10.94
N GLU A 252 -13.36 -39.11 11.59
CA GLU A 252 -14.59 -39.65 10.98
C GLU A 252 -15.54 -38.58 10.37
N SER A 253 -15.44 -37.33 10.81
CA SER A 253 -16.24 -36.21 10.29
C SER A 253 -15.65 -35.53 9.04
N SER A 254 -14.48 -35.96 8.56
CA SER A 254 -13.81 -35.31 7.43
C SER A 254 -14.39 -35.77 6.09
N GLU A 255 -14.76 -34.79 5.25
CA GLU A 255 -15.25 -35.03 3.89
C GLU A 255 -14.56 -34.08 2.90
N SER A 256 -14.30 -34.59 1.70
CA SER A 256 -13.76 -33.83 0.59
C SER A 256 -14.82 -32.91 -0.01
N LYS A 257 -14.41 -31.67 -0.30
CA LYS A 257 -15.23 -30.67 -0.99
C LYS A 257 -14.56 -30.31 -2.31
N PHE A 258 -15.30 -30.45 -3.41
CA PHE A 258 -14.84 -30.12 -4.75
C PHE A 258 -15.54 -28.86 -5.24
N SER A 259 -14.80 -27.76 -5.37
CA SER A 259 -15.30 -26.50 -5.94
C SER A 259 -14.16 -25.75 -6.63
N LEU A 260 -14.50 -24.79 -7.50
CA LEU A 260 -13.50 -23.95 -8.21
C LEU A 260 -12.94 -22.83 -7.32
N GLY A 261 -13.51 -22.64 -6.13
CA GLY A 261 -13.13 -21.60 -5.19
C GLY A 261 -14.34 -20.95 -4.51
N ASP A 262 -14.05 -19.95 -3.69
CA ASP A 262 -15.09 -19.11 -3.07
C ASP A 262 -15.73 -18.20 -4.12
N PRO A 263 -17.06 -18.24 -4.33
CA PRO A 263 -17.76 -17.36 -5.27
C PRO A 263 -17.68 -15.87 -4.88
N GLU A 264 -17.30 -15.57 -3.64
CA GLU A 264 -17.27 -14.21 -3.16
C GLU A 264 -16.03 -13.42 -3.60
N ILE A 265 -16.26 -12.16 -3.97
CA ILE A 265 -15.19 -11.18 -4.07
C ILE A 265 -14.70 -10.92 -2.64
N LYS A 266 -13.47 -11.35 -2.35
CA LYS A 266 -12.80 -11.02 -1.10
C LYS A 266 -12.63 -9.50 -1.03
N GLU A 267 -13.37 -8.88 -0.12
CA GLU A 267 -13.09 -7.54 0.36
C GLU A 267 -11.90 -7.66 1.32
N TYR A 268 -10.78 -7.07 0.95
CA TYR A 268 -9.63 -6.93 1.85
C TYR A 268 -9.77 -5.56 2.49
N SER A 269 -10.23 -5.53 3.74
CA SER A 269 -10.19 -4.35 4.61
C SER A 269 -8.80 -4.13 5.20
#